data_AF-A0A1H8DDR2-F1
#
_entry.id   AF-A0A1H8DDR2-F1
#
_cell.length_a   1.000
_cell.length_b   1.000
_cell.length_c   1.000
_cell.angle_alpha   90.00
_cell.angle_beta   90.00
_cell.angle_gamma   90.00
#
_symmetry.space_group_name_H-M   'P 1'
#
loop_
_entity.id
_entity.type
_entity.pdbx_description
1 polymer ?
#
loop_
_entity_poly.entity_id
_entity_poly.type
_entity_poly.pdbx_seq_one_letter_code
_entity_poly.pdbx_strand_id
1 'polypeptide(L)' 'RAVVDRIITNLGVLDVVEGGLKIVELADGVTDADLRAATEATIVN' A
#
# COMPACT_ATOMS: atom_id res chain seq x y z
N ARG A 1 -6.63 -0.76 -18.85
CA ARG A 1 -6.91 0.03 -17.61
C ARG A 1 -7.19 -0.98 -16.51
N ALA A 2 -6.74 -0.75 -15.26
CA ALA A 2 -6.57 -1.80 -14.24
C ALA A 2 -5.61 -2.91 -14.73
N VAL A 3 -4.32 -2.60 -14.70
CA VAL A 3 -3.24 -3.52 -15.14
C VAL A 3 -2.29 -3.88 -14.01
N VAL A 4 -2.55 -3.36 -12.82
CA VAL A 4 -1.72 -3.56 -11.64
C VAL A 4 -2.61 -4.19 -10.59
N ASP A 5 -2.21 -5.38 -10.16
CA ASP A 5 -2.88 -6.14 -9.10
C ASP A 5 -2.17 -5.97 -7.74
N ARG A 6 -0.84 -5.79 -7.77
CA ARG A 6 0.03 -5.65 -6.60
C ARG A 6 1.18 -4.68 -6.85
N ILE A 7 1.53 -3.92 -5.83
CA ILE A 7 2.61 -2.94 -5.83
C ILE A 7 3.59 -3.32 -4.72
N ILE A 8 4.85 -3.56 -5.09
CA ILE A 8 5.93 -3.87 -4.13
C ILE A 8 6.89 -2.68 -4.11
N THR A 9 7.13 -2.14 -2.92
CA THR A 9 7.98 -0.97 -2.71
C THR A 9 9.00 -1.24 -1.62
N ASN A 10 9.92 -0.31 -1.41
CA ASN A 10 10.82 -0.33 -0.26
C ASN A 10 10.10 -0.10 1.09
N LEU A 11 8.84 0.36 1.06
CA LEU A 11 8.03 0.60 2.26
C LEU A 11 7.14 -0.60 2.64
N GLY A 12 6.81 -1.45 1.66
CA GLY A 12 5.92 -2.59 1.87
C GLY A 12 5.22 -3.06 0.59
N VAL A 13 4.28 -3.96 0.79
CA VAL A 13 3.46 -4.58 -0.26
C VAL A 13 2.03 -4.06 -0.16
N LEU A 14 1.51 -3.52 -1.26
CA LEU A 14 0.13 -3.08 -1.39
C LEU A 14 -0.60 -3.87 -2.48
N ASP A 15 -1.84 -4.26 -2.18
CA ASP A 15 -2.75 -4.85 -3.16
C ASP A 15 -3.77 -3.82 -3.62
N VAL A 16 -4.08 -3.84 -4.92
CA VAL A 16 -5.13 -3.00 -5.50
C VAL A 16 -6.47 -3.70 -5.26
N VAL A 17 -7.35 -3.04 -4.51
CA VAL A 17 -8.67 -3.57 -4.17
C VAL A 17 -9.76 -2.58 -4.59
N GLU A 18 -11.01 -3.02 -4.53
CA GLU A 18 -12.13 -2.12 -4.77
C GLU A 18 -12.12 -1.00 -3.72
N GLY A 19 -12.05 0.25 -4.18
CA GLY A 19 -12.06 1.43 -3.31
C GLY A 19 -10.68 1.97 -2.90
N GLY A 20 -9.57 1.29 -3.22
CA GLY A 20 -8.25 1.82 -2.89
C GLY A 20 -7.12 0.79 -2.89
N LEU A 21 -6.16 1.01 -1.99
CA LEU A 21 -5.03 0.11 -1.78
C LEU A 21 -5.14 -0.53 -0.39
N LYS A 22 -4.84 -1.82 -0.31
CA LYS A 22 -4.75 -2.55 0.95
C LYS A 22 -3.30 -2.83 1.29
N ILE A 23 -2.89 -2.56 2.53
CA ILE A 23 -1.56 -2.94 3.02
C ILE A 23 -1.57 -4.44 3.31
N VAL A 24 -0.68 -5.18 2.65
CA VAL A 24 -0.50 -6.62 2.86
C VAL A 24 0.63 -6.87 3.86
N GLU A 25 1.75 -6.16 3.68
CA GLU A 25 2.96 -6.33 4.48
C GLU A 25 3.72 -5.00 4.54
N LEU A 26 4.33 -4.70 5.68
CA LEU A 26 5.22 -3.55 5.86
C LEU A 26 6.67 -4.02 5.87
N ALA A 27 7.56 -3.21 5.31
CA ALA A 27 8.98 -3.45 5.43
C ALA A 27 9.47 -3.28 6.88
N ASP A 28 10.58 -3.94 7.23
CA ASP A 28 11.16 -3.85 8.56
C ASP A 28 11.46 -2.40 8.96
N GLY A 29 10.92 -1.98 10.10
CA GLY A 29 11.08 -0.63 10.63
C GLY A 29 10.18 0.43 9.98
N VAL A 30 9.29 0.05 9.06
CA VAL A 30 8.27 0.93 8.49
C VAL A 30 6.96 0.76 9.26
N THR A 31 6.32 1.87 9.62
CA THR A 31 5.00 1.85 10.26
C THR A 31 3.89 2.16 9.25
N ASP A 32 2.65 1.77 9.60
CA ASP A 32 1.45 2.17 8.87
C ASP A 32 1.35 3.70 8.66
N ALA A 33 1.83 4.47 9.65
CA ALA A 33 1.83 5.93 9.59
C ALA A 33 2.82 6.44 8.54
N ASP A 34 4.01 5.86 8.45
CA ASP A 34 5.01 6.20 7.44
C ASP A 34 4.49 5.92 6.03
N LEU A 35 3.80 4.78 5.86
CA LEU A 35 3.25 4.38 4.58
C LEU A 35 2.07 5.28 4.15
N ARG A 36 1.24 5.71 5.10
CA ARG A 36 0.17 6.71 4.86
C ARG A 36 0.71 8.12 4.62
N ALA A 37 1.83 8.48 5.23
CA ALA A 37 2.49 9.76 4.95
C ALA A 37 3.14 9.80 3.57
N ALA A 38 3.60 8.64 3.08
CA ALA A 38 4.26 8.49 1.78
C ALA A 38 3.30 8.31 0.60
N THR A 39 2.00 8.06 0.83
CA THR A 39 1.04 7.80 -0.25
C THR A 39 -0.22 8.64 -0.13
N GLU A 40 -0.65 9.24 -1.24
CA GLU A 40 -1.93 9.98 -1.34
C GLU A 40 -3.12 9.07 -1.66
N ALA A 41 -2.88 7.77 -1.89
CA ALA A 41 -3.92 6.82 -2.20
C ALA A 41 -4.79 6.50 -0.96
N THR A 42 -6.07 6.25 -1.18
CA THR A 42 -6.97 5.78 -0.12
C THR A 42 -6.53 4.38 0.34
N ILE A 43 -6.03 4.29 1.57
CA ILE A 43 -5.71 3.01 2.21
C ILE A 43 -6.96 2.47 2.91
N VAL A 44 -7.33 1.25 2.55
CA VAL A 44 -8.43 0.50 3.19
C VAL A 44 -7.85 -0.61 4.06
N ASN A 45 -8.40 -0.80 5.27
CA ASN A 45 -7.98 -1.81 6.24
C ASN A 45 -8.81 -3.09 6.10
#